data_AF-A0AAD3T1S1-F1
#
_entry.id   AF-A0AAD3T1S1-F1
#
_cell.length_a   1.000
_cell.length_b   1.000
_cell.length_c   1.000
_cell.angle_alpha   90.00
_cell.angle_beta   90.00
_cell.angle_gamma   90.00
#
_symmetry.space_group_name_H-M   'P 1'
#
loop_
_entity.id
_entity.type
_entity.pdbx_description
1 polymer ?
#
loop_
_entity_poly.entity_id
_entity_poly.type
_entity_poly.pdbx_seq_one_letter_code
_entity_poly.pdbx_strand_id
1 'polypeptide(L)'
;MDQKEKKIEQFKGQTRLPKFAVPKRYDLTLKPDLVDCTFSGSVQIEVTIIEETSVLVLNVLELSIHESMFTDSYGKQYRPSDVVVDVDDEILVLVFDDVLSVGNGVLEFKFSGVLNDYMKGFYRGTYLEGGEKKNMANTQFEAVDARHCFPCWDEPALKAIFKVTLLVPSELVALSNMPISKEELNGHIKTVQFEESPLMSTYLVAFVVGSFDYIEDKTADGIKVCVYCPVGQRDRGRFGLSVALKALDFFGKFFSLPYPLPKLDMVAVPDFSAGAMENYGLIIYREAELLHDDMHSATACKQQLLHMKWLISGLAT
;
A
#
# COMPACT_ATOMS: atom_id res chain seq x y z
N MET A 1 38.84 5.50 -8.17
CA MET A 1 37.58 4.87 -7.78
C MET A 1 37.87 3.86 -6.70
N ASP A 2 37.32 4.13 -5.52
CA ASP A 2 37.34 3.21 -4.39
C ASP A 2 36.62 1.90 -4.75
N GLN A 3 36.96 0.78 -4.10
CA GLN A 3 36.28 -0.51 -4.33
C GLN A 3 34.78 -0.43 -4.00
N LYS A 4 34.38 0.44 -3.06
CA LYS A 4 32.97 0.71 -2.73
C LYS A 4 32.23 1.40 -3.87
N GLU A 5 32.81 2.45 -4.46
CA GLU A 5 32.22 3.14 -5.62
C GLU A 5 32.00 2.19 -6.80
N LYS A 6 32.94 1.28 -7.07
CA LYS A 6 32.77 0.24 -8.11
C LYS A 6 31.61 -0.71 -7.83
N LYS A 7 31.36 -1.05 -6.56
CA LYS A 7 30.23 -1.94 -6.18
C LYS A 7 28.88 -1.27 -6.42
N ILE A 8 28.79 0.05 -6.33
CA ILE A 8 27.55 0.81 -6.55
C ILE A 8 27.33 1.03 -8.06
N GLU A 9 28.38 1.42 -8.78
CA GLU A 9 28.29 1.84 -10.19
C GLU A 9 27.76 0.74 -11.11
N GLN A 10 27.96 -0.54 -10.78
CA GLN A 10 27.45 -1.67 -11.58
C GLN A 10 25.92 -1.75 -11.61
N PHE A 11 25.23 -1.13 -10.66
CA PHE A 11 23.77 -1.13 -10.55
C PHE A 11 23.12 0.08 -11.23
N LYS A 12 23.91 1.11 -11.57
CA LYS A 12 23.39 2.31 -12.20
C LYS A 12 22.95 2.07 -13.63
N GLY A 13 21.85 2.71 -14.04
CA GLY A 13 21.23 2.58 -15.35
C GLY A 13 20.64 1.19 -15.63
N GLN A 14 20.54 0.31 -14.63
CA GLN A 14 19.94 -1.01 -14.78
C GLN A 14 18.42 -0.92 -14.60
N THR A 15 17.67 -1.44 -15.57
CA THR A 15 16.20 -1.40 -15.54
C THR A 15 15.56 -2.36 -14.53
N ARG A 16 16.31 -3.30 -13.98
CA ARG A 16 15.81 -4.39 -13.13
C ARG A 16 16.71 -4.59 -11.93
N LEU A 17 16.10 -4.90 -10.79
CA LEU A 17 16.83 -5.22 -9.58
C LEU A 17 17.65 -6.52 -9.75
N PRO A 18 18.81 -6.62 -9.08
CA PRO A 18 19.55 -7.87 -8.99
C PRO A 18 18.72 -8.98 -8.35
N LYS A 19 18.99 -10.23 -8.76
CA LYS A 19 18.19 -11.39 -8.34
C LYS A 19 18.72 -12.09 -7.10
N PHE A 20 19.86 -11.69 -6.55
CA PHE A 20 20.53 -12.38 -5.44
C PHE A 20 19.76 -12.32 -4.10
N ALA A 21 18.69 -11.53 -4.00
CA ALA A 21 17.83 -11.43 -2.83
C ALA A 21 16.35 -11.40 -3.24
N VAL A 22 15.51 -12.16 -2.54
CA VAL A 22 14.07 -12.30 -2.85
C VAL A 22 13.25 -12.03 -1.59
N PRO A 23 12.36 -11.02 -1.56
CA PRO A 23 11.49 -10.77 -0.42
C PRO A 23 10.45 -11.88 -0.27
N LYS A 24 10.03 -12.14 0.97
CA LYS A 24 9.01 -13.12 1.32
C LYS A 24 7.85 -12.51 2.09
N ARG A 25 8.16 -11.60 3.00
CA ARG A 25 7.19 -10.97 3.90
C ARG A 25 7.63 -9.57 4.29
N TYR A 26 6.68 -8.65 4.38
CA TYR A 26 6.85 -7.30 4.91
C TYR A 26 5.98 -7.12 6.16
N ASP A 27 6.60 -6.79 7.28
CA ASP A 27 5.91 -6.24 8.46
C ASP A 27 6.10 -4.73 8.45
N LEU A 28 5.07 -4.01 8.00
CA LEU A 28 5.09 -2.59 7.72
C LEU A 28 4.30 -1.82 8.78
N THR A 29 4.98 -0.94 9.50
CA THR A 29 4.37 -0.01 10.45
C THR A 29 4.52 1.41 9.96
N LEU A 30 3.43 2.16 9.86
CA LEU A 30 3.41 3.55 9.42
C LEU A 30 2.66 4.43 10.42
N LYS A 31 3.17 5.64 10.60
CA LYS A 31 2.55 6.71 11.39
C LYS A 31 2.49 7.98 10.55
N PRO A 32 1.38 8.25 9.84
CA PRO A 32 1.18 9.53 9.16
C PRO A 32 0.92 10.66 10.16
N ASP A 33 1.46 11.82 9.85
CA ASP A 33 1.12 13.10 10.47
C ASP A 33 0.38 13.96 9.41
N LEU A 34 -0.94 14.08 9.58
CA LEU A 34 -1.78 14.82 8.65
C LEU A 34 -1.70 16.33 8.84
N VAL A 35 -1.14 16.83 9.95
CA VAL A 35 -0.94 18.26 10.19
C VAL A 35 0.32 18.71 9.46
N ASP A 36 1.43 18.04 9.73
CA ASP A 36 2.73 18.35 9.13
C ASP A 36 2.88 17.77 7.72
N CYS A 37 1.93 16.94 7.29
CA CYS A 37 1.94 16.26 5.99
C CYS A 37 3.19 15.41 5.78
N THR A 38 3.58 14.66 6.80
CA THR A 38 4.73 13.74 6.79
C THR A 38 4.32 12.36 7.27
N PHE A 39 5.23 11.40 7.20
CA PHE A 39 5.05 10.12 7.89
C PHE A 39 6.39 9.57 8.36
N SER A 40 6.34 8.81 9.45
CA SER A 40 7.44 7.94 9.89
C SER A 40 7.04 6.49 9.71
N GLY A 41 8.00 5.63 9.40
CA GLY A 41 7.76 4.22 9.19
C GLY A 41 8.90 3.33 9.66
N SER A 42 8.55 2.08 9.90
CA SER A 42 9.50 0.99 10.04
C SER A 42 9.01 -0.20 9.24
N VAL A 43 9.93 -0.90 8.58
CA VAL A 43 9.62 -2.13 7.86
C VAL A 43 10.62 -3.21 8.21
N GLN A 44 10.12 -4.41 8.49
CA GLN A 44 10.92 -5.62 8.57
C GLN A 44 10.60 -6.48 7.35
N ILE A 45 11.62 -6.84 6.59
CA ILE A 45 11.49 -7.58 5.34
C ILE A 45 12.16 -8.93 5.54
N GLU A 46 11.38 -10.00 5.61
CA GLU A 46 11.94 -11.35 5.49
C GLU A 46 12.43 -11.53 4.05
N VAL A 47 13.71 -11.85 3.90
CA VAL A 47 14.37 -11.96 2.61
C VAL A 47 15.18 -13.26 2.55
N THR A 48 15.17 -13.91 1.39
CA THR A 48 16.05 -15.04 1.09
C THR A 48 17.20 -14.55 0.22
N ILE A 49 18.42 -14.65 0.72
CA ILE A 49 19.66 -14.50 -0.06
C ILE A 49 19.87 -15.78 -0.86
N ILE A 50 19.86 -15.69 -2.19
CA ILE A 50 20.00 -16.85 -3.08
C ILE A 50 21.43 -17.02 -3.61
N GLU A 51 22.23 -15.95 -3.59
CA GLU A 51 23.63 -15.93 -4.00
C GLU A 51 24.42 -15.10 -2.96
N GLU A 52 25.60 -15.58 -2.58
CA GLU A 52 26.45 -14.87 -1.63
C GLU A 52 26.76 -13.46 -2.14
N THR A 53 26.55 -12.46 -1.29
CA THR A 53 26.69 -11.06 -1.67
C THR A 53 27.12 -10.22 -0.48
N SER A 54 27.87 -9.15 -0.73
CA SER A 54 28.14 -8.12 0.28
C SER A 54 27.30 -6.86 0.02
N VAL A 55 26.27 -6.94 -0.80
CA VAL A 55 25.44 -5.81 -1.22
C VAL A 55 23.98 -6.23 -1.33
N LEU A 56 23.07 -5.38 -0.87
CA LEU A 56 21.64 -5.48 -1.16
C LEU A 56 21.17 -4.27 -1.96
N VAL A 57 20.35 -4.50 -2.98
CA VAL A 57 19.79 -3.45 -3.84
C VAL A 57 18.28 -3.62 -3.90
N LEU A 58 17.57 -2.54 -3.60
CA LEU A 58 16.11 -2.45 -3.58
C LEU A 58 15.68 -1.05 -4.05
N ASN A 59 14.38 -0.80 -4.22
CA ASN A 59 13.87 0.51 -4.63
C ASN A 59 13.58 1.42 -3.44
N VAL A 60 13.89 2.69 -3.63
CA VAL A 60 13.49 3.77 -2.72
C VAL A 60 13.43 5.08 -3.49
N LEU A 61 12.48 5.95 -3.16
CA LEU A 61 12.42 7.29 -3.71
C LEU A 61 11.85 8.26 -2.67
N GLU A 62 12.50 9.42 -2.51
CA GLU A 62 12.04 10.50 -1.60
C GLU A 62 11.84 10.09 -0.12
N LEU A 63 12.54 9.05 0.34
CA LEU A 63 12.57 8.66 1.75
C LEU A 63 13.91 8.99 2.41
N SER A 64 13.85 9.44 3.66
CA SER A 64 15.02 9.55 4.53
C SER A 64 15.20 8.25 5.31
N ILE A 65 16.30 7.54 5.09
CA ILE A 65 16.64 6.31 5.81
C ILE A 65 17.44 6.65 7.07
N HIS A 66 16.91 6.31 8.24
CA HIS A 66 17.52 6.62 9.54
C HIS A 66 18.29 5.43 10.10
N GLU A 67 17.74 4.23 9.93
CA GLU A 67 18.35 2.99 10.38
C GLU A 67 18.15 1.90 9.33
N SER A 68 19.16 1.04 9.18
CA SER A 68 19.13 -0.16 8.34
C SER A 68 19.95 -1.26 9.00
N MET A 69 19.42 -2.48 9.09
CA MET A 69 20.10 -3.63 9.68
C MET A 69 19.66 -4.92 8.98
N PHE A 70 20.59 -5.81 8.67
CA PHE A 70 20.26 -7.17 8.25
C PHE A 70 20.59 -8.16 9.37
N THR A 71 19.67 -9.05 9.71
CA THR A 71 19.88 -10.12 10.69
C THR A 71 19.70 -11.46 10.00
N ASP A 72 20.73 -12.32 10.00
CA ASP A 72 20.63 -13.64 9.40
C ASP A 72 19.83 -14.64 10.26
N SER A 73 19.55 -15.82 9.71
CA SER A 73 18.83 -16.89 10.42
C SER A 73 19.52 -17.41 11.68
N TYR A 74 20.81 -17.10 11.88
CA TYR A 74 21.57 -17.46 13.08
C TYR A 74 21.57 -16.34 14.13
N GLY A 75 20.92 -15.21 13.84
CA GLY A 75 20.85 -14.05 14.71
C GLY A 75 22.09 -13.14 14.63
N LYS A 76 23.01 -13.37 13.68
CA LYS A 76 24.12 -12.44 13.46
C LYS A 76 23.59 -11.20 12.74
N GLN A 77 23.94 -10.05 13.30
CA GLN A 77 23.55 -8.74 12.78
C GLN A 77 24.64 -8.14 11.91
N TYR A 78 24.23 -7.56 10.79
CA TYR A 78 25.05 -6.93 9.78
C TYR A 78 24.54 -5.50 9.57
N ARG A 79 25.30 -4.53 10.06
CA ARG A 79 25.02 -3.12 9.78
C ARG A 79 25.69 -2.78 8.45
N PRO A 80 24.98 -2.16 7.48
CA PRO A 80 25.63 -1.68 6.27
C PRO A 80 26.74 -0.69 6.62
N SER A 81 27.91 -0.87 6.02
CA SER A 81 29.03 0.06 6.13
C SER A 81 28.89 1.26 5.19
N ASP A 82 27.95 1.18 4.25
CA ASP A 82 27.52 2.29 3.41
C ASP A 82 26.03 2.12 3.02
N VAL A 83 25.33 3.24 2.88
CA VAL A 83 23.91 3.31 2.53
C VAL A 83 23.75 4.41 1.49
N VAL A 84 23.56 4.01 0.24
CA VAL A 84 23.54 4.94 -0.90
C VAL A 84 22.17 4.94 -1.54
N VAL A 85 21.54 6.12 -1.55
CA VAL A 85 20.31 6.38 -2.29
C VAL A 85 20.72 7.00 -3.63
N ASP A 86 20.44 6.30 -4.72
CA ASP A 86 20.56 6.86 -6.07
C ASP A 86 19.17 7.29 -6.53
N VAL A 87 18.99 8.60 -6.66
CA VAL A 87 17.69 9.20 -7.00
C VAL A 87 17.38 9.10 -8.49
N ASP A 88 18.39 8.96 -9.35
CA ASP A 88 18.19 8.89 -10.80
C ASP A 88 17.70 7.50 -11.21
N ASP A 89 18.23 6.46 -10.55
CA ASP A 89 17.81 5.07 -10.75
C ASP A 89 16.73 4.60 -9.75
N GLU A 90 16.36 5.44 -8.77
CA GLU A 90 15.37 5.16 -7.72
C GLU A 90 15.68 3.87 -6.92
N ILE A 91 16.97 3.70 -6.59
CA ILE A 91 17.48 2.54 -5.87
C ILE A 91 18.17 2.92 -4.56
N LEU A 92 18.11 1.99 -3.62
CA LEU A 92 18.88 1.96 -2.38
C LEU A 92 19.90 0.84 -2.48
N VAL A 93 21.17 1.17 -2.30
CA VAL A 93 22.28 0.22 -2.27
C VAL A 93 22.84 0.16 -0.85
N LEU A 94 22.70 -0.99 -0.21
CA LEU A 94 23.29 -1.28 1.09
C LEU A 94 24.58 -2.06 0.90
N VAL A 95 25.71 -1.53 1.34
CA VAL A 95 27.01 -2.20 1.25
C VAL A 95 27.39 -2.76 2.62
N PHE A 96 27.81 -4.01 2.66
CA PHE A 96 28.26 -4.71 3.86
C PHE A 96 29.76 -5.01 3.77
N ASP A 97 30.46 -4.94 4.90
CA ASP A 97 31.87 -5.33 4.97
C ASP A 97 32.03 -6.86 4.97
N ASP A 98 31.08 -7.55 5.58
CA ASP A 98 30.97 -9.00 5.57
C ASP A 98 30.13 -9.49 4.38
N VAL A 99 30.43 -10.71 3.91
CA VAL A 99 29.59 -11.41 2.93
C VAL A 99 28.37 -11.99 3.64
N LEU A 100 27.19 -11.69 3.10
CA LEU A 100 25.93 -12.31 3.46
C LEU A 100 25.85 -13.70 2.81
N SER A 101 25.76 -14.74 3.64
CA SER A 101 25.63 -16.11 3.16
C SER A 101 24.24 -16.38 2.57
N VAL A 102 24.17 -17.37 1.68
CA VAL A 102 22.89 -17.91 1.17
C VAL A 102 22.04 -18.40 2.34
N GLY A 103 20.78 -17.96 2.39
CA GLY A 103 19.89 -18.28 3.49
C GLY A 103 18.82 -17.22 3.72
N ASN A 104 18.01 -17.43 4.75
CA ASN A 104 16.99 -16.46 5.15
C ASN A 104 17.57 -15.44 6.14
N GLY A 105 17.02 -14.23 6.10
CA GLY A 105 17.27 -13.20 7.09
C GLY A 105 16.17 -12.15 7.09
N VAL A 106 16.31 -11.17 7.97
CA VAL A 106 15.39 -10.04 8.10
C VAL A 106 16.15 -8.76 7.86
N LEU A 107 15.70 -7.98 6.89
CA LEU A 107 16.19 -6.64 6.61
C LEU A 107 15.24 -5.62 7.25
N GLU A 108 15.76 -4.81 8.15
CA GLU A 108 14.99 -3.85 8.93
C GLU A 108 15.35 -2.42 8.53
N PHE A 109 14.35 -1.56 8.39
CA PHE A 109 14.54 -0.13 8.18
C PHE A 109 13.71 0.70 9.15
N LYS A 110 14.23 1.87 9.52
CA LYS A 110 13.44 3.01 9.99
C LYS A 110 13.64 4.17 9.03
N PHE A 111 12.53 4.81 8.66
CA PHE A 111 12.53 5.86 7.65
C PHE A 111 11.47 6.91 7.92
N SER A 112 11.56 8.02 7.20
CA SER A 112 10.49 9.03 7.13
C SER A 112 10.32 9.53 5.70
N GLY A 113 9.13 10.00 5.38
CA GLY A 113 8.79 10.59 4.10
C GLY A 113 7.79 11.74 4.24
N VAL A 114 7.43 12.32 3.10
CA VAL A 114 6.46 13.42 3.00
C VAL A 114 5.19 12.90 2.33
N LEU A 115 4.03 13.30 2.83
CA LEU A 115 2.76 13.11 2.14
C LEU A 115 2.68 14.14 1.01
N ASN A 116 3.08 13.72 -0.20
CA ASN A 116 3.16 14.60 -1.36
C ASN A 116 1.78 15.00 -1.91
N ASP A 117 1.76 15.92 -2.88
CA ASP A 117 0.55 16.40 -3.57
C ASP A 117 0.45 15.88 -5.03
N TYR A 118 1.21 14.84 -5.39
CA TYR A 118 1.34 14.35 -6.77
C TYR A 118 0.45 13.14 -7.08
N MET A 119 -0.39 12.71 -6.13
CA MET A 119 -1.28 11.54 -6.26
C MET A 119 -0.54 10.23 -6.60
N LYS A 120 0.65 10.06 -6.01
CA LYS A 120 1.54 8.89 -6.18
C LYS A 120 2.20 8.55 -4.85
N GLY A 121 2.50 7.28 -4.64
CA GLY A 121 3.10 6.82 -3.40
C GLY A 121 2.12 6.95 -2.24
N PHE A 122 2.62 7.36 -1.08
CA PHE A 122 1.79 7.73 0.06
C PHE A 122 1.62 9.24 0.09
N TYR A 123 0.42 9.72 -0.24
CA TYR A 123 0.18 11.11 -0.57
C TYR A 123 -0.99 11.69 0.22
N ARG A 124 -1.08 13.02 0.21
CA ARG A 124 -2.13 13.77 0.89
C ARG A 124 -3.33 13.97 -0.05
N GLY A 125 -4.52 13.63 0.43
CA GLY A 125 -5.78 14.11 -0.13
C GLY A 125 -6.38 15.21 0.76
N THR A 126 -7.26 16.04 0.21
CA THR A 126 -7.97 17.06 1.01
C THR A 126 -9.46 17.04 0.76
N TYR A 127 -10.25 17.12 1.84
CA TYR A 127 -11.72 17.13 1.76
C TYR A 127 -12.28 18.25 2.63
N LEU A 128 -13.55 18.59 2.38
CA LEU A 128 -14.29 19.56 3.18
C LEU A 128 -15.19 18.81 4.18
N GLU A 129 -15.06 19.13 5.46
CA GLU A 129 -15.94 18.66 6.52
C GLU A 129 -16.52 19.87 7.25
N GLY A 130 -17.85 20.06 7.19
CA GLY A 130 -18.50 21.24 7.79
C GLY A 130 -18.05 22.58 7.20
N GLY A 131 -17.48 22.59 5.98
CA GLY A 131 -16.90 23.77 5.35
C GLY A 131 -15.43 24.01 5.69
N GLU A 132 -14.84 23.24 6.59
CA GLU A 132 -13.41 23.30 6.91
C GLU A 132 -12.62 22.30 6.06
N LYS A 133 -11.47 22.74 5.55
CA LYS A 133 -10.57 21.89 4.79
C LYS A 133 -9.78 20.99 5.76
N LYS A 134 -9.88 19.68 5.58
CA LYS A 134 -9.14 18.68 6.34
C LYS A 134 -8.28 17.81 5.44
N ASN A 135 -7.18 17.32 6.00
CA ASN A 135 -6.27 16.42 5.32
C ASN A 135 -6.68 14.96 5.56
N MET A 136 -6.41 14.13 4.57
CA MET A 136 -6.39 12.68 4.64
C MET A 136 -5.11 12.19 3.98
N ALA A 137 -4.78 10.92 4.17
CA ALA A 137 -3.70 10.26 3.45
C ALA A 137 -4.20 8.98 2.79
N ASN A 138 -3.70 8.70 1.60
CA ASN A 138 -4.01 7.51 0.83
C ASN A 138 -2.85 7.11 -0.07
N THR A 139 -2.93 5.91 -0.64
CA THR A 139 -1.88 5.34 -1.46
C THR A 139 -2.30 5.21 -2.93
N GLN A 140 -1.36 5.44 -3.83
CA GLN A 140 -1.43 5.01 -5.22
C GLN A 140 -0.04 4.49 -5.63
N PHE A 141 0.11 3.16 -5.72
CA PHE A 141 1.42 2.55 -5.97
C PHE A 141 1.61 2.02 -7.38
N GLU A 142 0.56 1.81 -8.16
CA GLU A 142 0.73 1.38 -9.55
C GLU A 142 1.28 2.54 -10.40
N ALA A 143 2.37 2.35 -11.17
CA ALA A 143 3.06 1.06 -11.42
C ALA A 143 4.28 0.77 -10.53
N VAL A 144 4.95 1.82 -10.04
CA VAL A 144 6.28 1.74 -9.38
C VAL A 144 6.41 2.75 -8.25
N ASP A 145 5.29 3.11 -7.61
CA ASP A 145 5.26 4.17 -6.61
C ASP A 145 5.23 3.64 -5.17
N ALA A 146 5.28 2.32 -4.94
CA ALA A 146 5.41 1.78 -3.58
C ALA A 146 6.73 2.21 -2.91
N ARG A 147 7.78 2.38 -3.72
CA ARG A 147 9.09 2.90 -3.31
C ARG A 147 9.09 4.32 -2.73
N HIS A 148 8.04 5.11 -2.99
CA HIS A 148 7.83 6.42 -2.36
C HIS A 148 7.31 6.31 -0.92
N CYS A 149 6.89 5.13 -0.49
CA CYS A 149 6.31 4.91 0.83
C CYS A 149 7.21 4.09 1.74
N PHE A 150 7.79 3.00 1.24
CA PHE A 150 8.70 2.17 2.02
C PHE A 150 9.78 1.54 1.12
N PRO A 151 11.01 1.33 1.63
CA PRO A 151 12.04 0.60 0.88
C PRO A 151 11.54 -0.81 0.55
N CYS A 152 11.54 -1.19 -0.72
CA CYS A 152 11.04 -2.50 -1.14
C CYS A 152 11.59 -2.95 -2.49
N TRP A 153 11.43 -4.24 -2.80
CA TRP A 153 11.66 -4.77 -4.14
C TRP A 153 10.43 -4.49 -5.01
N ASP A 154 10.39 -3.30 -5.60
CA ASP A 154 9.21 -2.75 -6.26
C ASP A 154 9.09 -3.21 -7.73
N GLU A 155 9.04 -4.52 -7.90
CA GLU A 155 8.79 -5.19 -9.18
C GLU A 155 7.62 -6.16 -9.05
N PRO A 156 6.63 -6.17 -9.96
CA PRO A 156 5.43 -7.00 -9.83
C PRO A 156 5.68 -8.51 -9.67
N ALA A 157 6.79 -9.02 -10.21
CA ALA A 157 7.18 -10.43 -10.11
C ALA A 157 7.64 -10.84 -8.70
N LEU A 158 8.06 -9.90 -7.86
CA LEU A 158 8.61 -10.14 -6.52
C LEU A 158 7.48 -10.04 -5.48
N LYS A 159 6.50 -10.96 -5.59
CA LYS A 159 5.36 -11.01 -4.67
C LYS A 159 5.80 -11.40 -3.24
N ALA A 160 5.10 -10.87 -2.25
CA ALA A 160 5.32 -11.14 -0.83
C ALA A 160 4.00 -11.08 -0.04
N ILE A 161 4.05 -11.52 1.21
CA ILE A 161 2.99 -11.33 2.20
C ILE A 161 3.18 -9.98 2.89
N PHE A 162 2.11 -9.25 3.14
CA PHE A 162 2.16 -7.96 3.83
C PHE A 162 1.33 -8.00 5.11
N LYS A 163 1.95 -7.57 6.20
CA LYS A 163 1.28 -7.27 7.46
C LYS A 163 1.41 -5.78 7.73
N VAL A 164 0.29 -5.09 7.76
CA VAL A 164 0.26 -3.63 7.88
C VAL A 164 -0.20 -3.23 9.29
N THR A 165 0.47 -2.25 9.86
CA THR A 165 0.10 -1.58 11.10
C THR A 165 0.09 -0.07 10.90
N LEU A 166 -1.01 0.59 11.26
CA LEU A 166 -1.15 2.04 11.14
C LEU A 166 -1.34 2.67 12.53
N LEU A 167 -0.52 3.67 12.85
CA LEU A 167 -0.67 4.51 14.02
C LEU A 167 -1.30 5.83 13.60
N VAL A 168 -2.56 6.04 13.95
CA VAL A 168 -3.37 7.16 13.45
C VAL A 168 -4.09 7.88 14.59
N PRO A 169 -4.49 9.15 14.42
CA PRO A 169 -5.41 9.81 15.34
C PRO A 169 -6.67 8.96 15.58
N SER A 170 -7.08 8.84 16.85
CA SER A 170 -8.11 7.91 17.32
C SER A 170 -9.47 8.06 16.62
N GLU A 171 -9.80 9.29 16.25
CA GLU A 171 -11.03 9.73 15.61
C GLU A 171 -11.09 9.40 14.11
N LEU A 172 -9.95 9.11 13.48
CA LEU A 172 -9.88 8.84 12.05
C LEU A 172 -10.11 7.37 11.74
N VAL A 173 -10.67 7.09 10.58
CA VAL A 173 -10.76 5.73 10.03
C VAL A 173 -9.41 5.37 9.42
N ALA A 174 -8.98 4.13 9.64
CA ALA A 174 -7.80 3.54 9.00
C ALA A 174 -8.21 2.28 8.25
N LEU A 175 -7.93 2.25 6.95
CA LEU A 175 -8.25 1.14 6.06
C LEU A 175 -6.96 0.56 5.49
N SER A 176 -6.94 -0.75 5.23
CA SER A 176 -5.91 -1.41 4.42
C SER A 176 -6.50 -2.60 3.66
N ASN A 177 -5.67 -3.39 2.99
CA ASN A 177 -6.07 -4.52 2.16
C ASN A 177 -6.90 -5.57 2.92
N MET A 178 -6.44 -5.91 4.14
CA MET A 178 -7.00 -6.98 4.97
C MET A 178 -7.90 -6.44 6.09
N PRO A 179 -8.71 -7.29 6.77
CA PRO A 179 -9.46 -6.90 7.96
C PRO A 179 -8.55 -6.46 9.12
N ILE A 180 -9.10 -5.69 10.04
CA ILE A 180 -8.45 -5.34 11.30
C ILE A 180 -8.38 -6.60 12.18
N SER A 181 -7.17 -7.01 12.54
CA SER A 181 -6.94 -8.11 13.49
C SER A 181 -6.91 -7.63 14.94
N LYS A 182 -6.43 -6.40 15.17
CA LYS A 182 -6.30 -5.80 16.50
C LYS A 182 -6.34 -4.28 16.42
N GLU A 183 -7.02 -3.66 17.39
CA GLU A 183 -7.00 -2.21 17.57
C GLU A 183 -6.71 -1.88 19.04
N GLU A 184 -5.75 -0.98 19.28
CA GLU A 184 -5.36 -0.54 20.62
C GLU A 184 -5.31 1.00 20.69
N LEU A 185 -6.01 1.57 21.67
CA LEU A 185 -6.03 3.01 21.90
C LEU A 185 -4.93 3.42 22.90
N ASN A 186 -4.08 4.35 22.48
CA ASN A 186 -2.98 4.91 23.26
C ASN A 186 -3.10 6.44 23.32
N GLY A 187 -4.01 6.93 24.17
CA GLY A 187 -4.32 8.36 24.28
C GLY A 187 -5.05 8.86 23.04
N HIS A 188 -4.47 9.82 22.32
CA HIS A 188 -5.04 10.39 21.08
C HIS A 188 -4.68 9.62 19.81
N ILE A 189 -3.82 8.62 19.91
CA ILE A 189 -3.40 7.77 18.79
C ILE A 189 -3.96 6.37 19.03
N LYS A 190 -4.46 5.73 17.97
CA LYS A 190 -4.76 4.30 17.96
C LYS A 190 -3.80 3.56 17.04
N THR A 191 -3.44 2.36 17.45
CA THR A 191 -2.67 1.41 16.65
C THR A 191 -3.64 0.40 16.05
N VAL A 192 -3.75 0.39 14.73
CA VAL A 192 -4.62 -0.52 13.97
C VAL A 192 -3.74 -1.53 13.25
N GLN A 193 -3.84 -2.79 13.64
CA GLN A 193 -3.12 -3.92 13.01
C GLN A 193 -4.08 -4.65 12.10
N PHE A 194 -3.64 -4.91 10.86
CA PHE A 194 -4.40 -5.67 9.88
C PHE A 194 -3.93 -7.13 9.84
N GLU A 195 -4.79 -8.03 9.37
CA GLU A 195 -4.40 -9.41 9.07
C GLU A 195 -3.37 -9.47 7.94
N GLU A 196 -2.70 -10.62 7.79
CA GLU A 196 -1.71 -10.83 6.74
C GLU A 196 -2.39 -10.99 5.38
N SER A 197 -1.84 -10.33 4.36
CA SER A 197 -2.32 -10.48 2.99
C SER A 197 -2.01 -11.86 2.41
N PRO A 198 -2.72 -12.32 1.37
CA PRO A 198 -2.18 -13.34 0.49
C PRO A 198 -0.91 -12.83 -0.21
N LEU A 199 -0.23 -13.74 -0.92
CA LEU A 199 0.92 -13.41 -1.74
C LEU A 199 0.53 -12.44 -2.86
N MET A 200 1.01 -11.20 -2.79
CA MET A 200 0.67 -10.13 -3.74
C MET A 200 1.87 -9.25 -4.08
N SER A 201 1.75 -8.45 -5.12
CA SER A 201 2.79 -7.51 -5.56
C SER A 201 2.74 -6.21 -4.73
N THR A 202 3.87 -5.50 -4.63
CA THR A 202 3.99 -4.22 -3.89
C THR A 202 2.97 -3.17 -4.33
N TYR A 203 2.69 -3.06 -5.64
CA TYR A 203 1.77 -2.08 -6.19
C TYR A 203 0.30 -2.24 -5.73
N LEU A 204 -0.06 -3.40 -5.18
CA LEU A 204 -1.41 -3.68 -4.66
C LEU A 204 -1.56 -3.36 -3.17
N VAL A 205 -0.48 -3.05 -2.47
CA VAL A 205 -0.54 -2.62 -1.07
C VAL A 205 -1.29 -1.29 -1.02
N ALA A 206 -2.27 -1.18 -0.12
CA ALA A 206 -2.99 0.07 0.06
C ALA A 206 -3.39 0.35 1.50
N PHE A 207 -3.44 1.63 1.82
CA PHE A 207 -4.02 2.12 3.05
C PHE A 207 -4.56 3.53 2.89
N VAL A 208 -5.62 3.82 3.64
CA VAL A 208 -6.29 5.13 3.64
C VAL A 208 -6.57 5.55 5.08
N VAL A 209 -6.26 6.80 5.41
CA VAL A 209 -6.48 7.41 6.73
C VAL A 209 -7.22 8.73 6.58
N GLY A 210 -8.40 8.84 7.18
CA GLY A 210 -9.24 10.05 7.11
C GLY A 210 -10.60 9.89 7.77
N SER A 211 -11.45 10.92 7.68
CA SER A 211 -12.83 10.87 8.17
C SER A 211 -13.75 10.38 7.06
N PHE A 212 -14.43 9.26 7.30
CA PHE A 212 -15.34 8.64 6.34
C PHE A 212 -16.61 8.17 7.01
N ASP A 213 -17.74 8.39 6.36
CA ASP A 213 -18.94 7.59 6.58
C ASP A 213 -18.89 6.34 5.69
N TYR A 214 -19.62 5.29 6.08
CA TYR A 214 -19.71 4.10 5.26
C TYR A 214 -21.11 3.49 5.22
N ILE A 215 -21.37 2.77 4.13
CA ILE A 215 -22.48 1.83 4.01
C ILE A 215 -21.93 0.45 3.71
N GLU A 216 -22.54 -0.57 4.29
CA GLU A 216 -22.09 -1.95 4.14
C GLU A 216 -23.25 -2.90 3.88
N ASP A 217 -22.93 -4.02 3.26
CA ASP A 217 -23.79 -5.20 3.13
C ASP A 217 -22.91 -6.45 2.96
N LYS A 218 -23.52 -7.62 2.77
CA LYS A 218 -22.81 -8.88 2.57
C LYS A 218 -23.27 -9.58 1.30
N THR A 219 -22.34 -10.26 0.63
CA THR A 219 -22.69 -11.20 -0.44
C THR A 219 -23.42 -12.42 0.14
N ALA A 220 -24.05 -13.23 -0.72
CA ALA A 220 -24.69 -14.49 -0.32
C ALA A 220 -23.71 -15.45 0.39
N ASP A 221 -22.43 -15.42 -0.02
CA ASP A 221 -21.36 -16.23 0.56
C ASP A 221 -20.70 -15.59 1.79
N GLY A 222 -21.24 -14.46 2.28
CA GLY A 222 -20.86 -13.84 3.54
C GLY A 222 -19.71 -12.83 3.48
N ILE A 223 -19.19 -12.50 2.29
CA ILE A 223 -18.12 -11.50 2.11
C ILE A 223 -18.68 -10.13 2.48
N LYS A 224 -18.01 -9.43 3.40
CA LYS A 224 -18.37 -8.07 3.80
C LYS A 224 -17.95 -7.09 2.71
N VAL A 225 -18.90 -6.29 2.20
CA VAL A 225 -18.61 -5.22 1.24
C VAL A 225 -18.94 -3.87 1.86
N CYS A 226 -17.97 -2.96 1.90
CA CYS A 226 -18.17 -1.61 2.43
C CYS A 226 -17.89 -0.56 1.35
N VAL A 227 -18.67 0.51 1.36
CA VAL A 227 -18.41 1.72 0.58
C VAL A 227 -18.16 2.87 1.55
N TYR A 228 -16.92 3.36 1.57
CA TYR A 228 -16.49 4.53 2.33
C TYR A 228 -16.59 5.79 1.48
N CYS A 229 -17.08 6.86 2.07
CA CYS A 229 -17.34 8.13 1.41
C CYS A 229 -17.12 9.30 2.38
N PRO A 230 -16.98 10.54 1.88
CA PRO A 230 -16.91 11.70 2.75
C PRO A 230 -18.09 11.77 3.72
N VAL A 231 -17.83 12.28 4.92
CA VAL A 231 -18.84 12.43 5.97
C VAL A 231 -20.07 13.20 5.45
N GLY A 232 -21.26 12.68 5.72
CA GLY A 232 -22.54 13.22 5.26
C GLY A 232 -22.98 12.73 3.87
N GLN A 233 -22.17 11.93 3.17
CA GLN A 233 -22.48 11.44 1.82
C GLN A 233 -22.84 9.95 1.74
N ARG A 234 -23.07 9.31 2.89
CA ARG A 234 -23.34 7.86 3.01
C ARG A 234 -24.33 7.30 1.99
N ASP A 235 -25.45 8.00 1.76
CA ASP A 235 -26.50 7.52 0.88
C ASP A 235 -26.07 7.46 -0.59
N ARG A 236 -25.08 8.28 -1.01
CA ARG A 236 -24.55 8.27 -2.37
C ARG A 236 -23.76 7.00 -2.70
N GLY A 237 -23.31 6.26 -1.68
CA GLY A 237 -22.61 4.99 -1.84
C GLY A 237 -23.52 3.78 -2.14
N ARG A 238 -24.85 3.93 -2.00
CA ARG A 238 -25.81 2.81 -2.15
C ARG A 238 -25.75 2.14 -3.51
N PHE A 239 -25.66 2.94 -4.57
CA PHE A 239 -25.60 2.41 -5.93
C PHE A 239 -24.32 1.59 -6.13
N GLY A 240 -23.15 2.16 -5.79
CA GLY A 240 -21.85 1.47 -5.85
C GLY A 240 -21.84 0.17 -5.05
N LEU A 241 -22.38 0.16 -3.84
CA LEU A 241 -22.50 -1.04 -3.01
C LEU A 241 -23.34 -2.13 -3.71
N SER A 242 -24.51 -1.76 -4.24
CA SER A 242 -25.40 -2.71 -4.93
C SER A 242 -24.76 -3.32 -6.19
N VAL A 243 -23.94 -2.52 -6.88
CA VAL A 243 -23.20 -2.91 -8.07
C VAL A 243 -22.08 -3.88 -7.71
N ALA A 244 -21.30 -3.58 -6.65
CA ALA A 244 -20.23 -4.44 -6.18
C ALA A 244 -20.73 -5.82 -5.71
N LEU A 245 -21.84 -5.88 -4.97
CA LEU A 245 -22.45 -7.15 -4.55
C LEU A 245 -22.83 -8.03 -5.74
N LYS A 246 -23.47 -7.45 -6.75
CA LYS A 246 -23.83 -8.16 -8.00
C LYS A 246 -22.60 -8.56 -8.81
N ALA A 247 -21.56 -7.72 -8.82
CA ALA A 247 -20.29 -8.02 -9.49
C ALA A 247 -19.64 -9.26 -8.90
N LEU A 248 -19.48 -9.30 -7.58
CA LEU A 248 -18.85 -10.41 -6.87
C LEU A 248 -19.63 -11.71 -7.09
N ASP A 249 -20.96 -11.68 -7.01
CA ASP A 249 -21.80 -12.85 -7.31
C ASP A 249 -21.65 -13.32 -8.76
N PHE A 250 -21.66 -12.38 -9.71
CA PHE A 250 -21.50 -12.68 -11.13
C PHE A 250 -20.13 -13.29 -11.45
N PHE A 251 -19.04 -12.65 -11.01
CA PHE A 251 -17.68 -13.13 -11.29
C PHE A 251 -17.35 -14.41 -10.53
N GLY A 252 -17.85 -14.58 -9.31
CA GLY A 252 -17.73 -15.83 -8.57
C GLY A 252 -18.31 -17.00 -9.35
N LYS A 253 -19.49 -16.82 -9.96
CA LYS A 253 -20.13 -17.82 -10.83
C LYS A 253 -19.39 -17.99 -12.16
N PHE A 254 -19.04 -16.88 -12.80
CA PHE A 254 -18.43 -16.88 -14.13
C PHE A 254 -17.06 -17.57 -14.13
N PHE A 255 -16.19 -17.23 -13.18
CA PHE A 255 -14.87 -17.84 -13.05
C PHE A 255 -14.89 -19.16 -12.26
N SER A 256 -16.02 -19.51 -11.64
CA SER A 256 -16.15 -20.67 -10.73
C SER A 256 -15.11 -20.65 -9.61
N LEU A 257 -14.78 -19.44 -9.14
CA LEU A 257 -13.80 -19.18 -8.08
C LEU A 257 -14.39 -18.14 -7.13
N PRO A 258 -14.51 -18.43 -5.83
CA PRO A 258 -14.97 -17.45 -4.86
C PRO A 258 -13.95 -16.31 -4.73
N TYR A 259 -14.42 -15.13 -4.36
CA TYR A 259 -13.53 -14.04 -4.00
C TYR A 259 -12.65 -14.45 -2.79
N PRO A 260 -11.32 -14.31 -2.88
CA PRO A 260 -10.42 -14.96 -1.94
C PRO A 260 -10.25 -14.23 -0.60
N LEU A 261 -10.70 -12.98 -0.48
CA LEU A 261 -10.55 -12.18 0.73
C LEU A 261 -11.84 -12.13 1.55
N PRO A 262 -11.75 -12.01 2.88
CA PRO A 262 -12.93 -11.95 3.77
C PRO A 262 -13.76 -10.66 3.60
N LYS A 263 -13.18 -9.61 2.99
CA LYS A 263 -13.84 -8.32 2.78
C LYS A 263 -13.41 -7.63 1.49
N LEU A 264 -14.27 -6.75 1.01
CA LEU A 264 -13.99 -5.81 -0.05
C LEU A 264 -14.42 -4.41 0.40
N ASP A 265 -13.44 -3.53 0.57
CA ASP A 265 -13.72 -2.12 0.81
C ASP A 265 -13.55 -1.33 -0.49
N MET A 266 -14.46 -0.40 -0.74
CA MET A 266 -14.37 0.58 -1.81
C MET A 266 -14.39 1.97 -1.18
N VAL A 267 -13.36 2.78 -1.41
CA VAL A 267 -13.24 4.10 -0.79
C VAL A 267 -13.23 5.19 -1.86
N ALA A 268 -14.16 6.14 -1.73
CA ALA A 268 -14.20 7.34 -2.55
C ALA A 268 -13.25 8.40 -1.97
N VAL A 269 -12.30 8.84 -2.77
CA VAL A 269 -11.33 9.88 -2.42
C VAL A 269 -11.47 11.08 -3.37
N PRO A 270 -11.26 12.32 -2.90
CA PRO A 270 -11.49 13.53 -3.68
C PRO A 270 -10.50 13.66 -4.84
N ASP A 271 -9.22 13.44 -4.56
CA ASP A 271 -8.12 13.57 -5.51
C ASP A 271 -7.52 12.19 -5.82
N PHE A 272 -7.76 11.72 -7.05
CA PHE A 272 -7.21 10.46 -7.56
C PHE A 272 -6.78 10.63 -9.00
N SER A 273 -5.54 10.26 -9.34
CA SER A 273 -4.97 10.47 -10.69
C SER A 273 -5.72 9.67 -11.76
N ALA A 274 -6.08 8.42 -11.44
CA ALA A 274 -6.91 7.55 -12.27
C ALA A 274 -8.41 7.69 -11.94
N GLY A 275 -9.23 6.82 -12.54
CA GLY A 275 -10.65 6.67 -12.16
C GLY A 275 -10.82 5.83 -10.90
N ALA A 276 -10.12 4.70 -10.83
CA ALA A 276 -10.00 3.87 -9.64
C ALA A 276 -8.71 3.05 -9.69
N MET A 277 -8.39 2.34 -8.61
CA MET A 277 -7.27 1.41 -8.49
C MET A 277 -7.70 0.18 -7.70
N GLU A 278 -7.41 -0.98 -8.26
CA GLU A 278 -7.84 -2.31 -7.82
C GLU A 278 -7.04 -2.91 -6.65
N ASN A 279 -6.58 -2.08 -5.71
CA ASN A 279 -5.77 -2.60 -4.60
C ASN A 279 -6.55 -3.70 -3.85
N TYR A 280 -5.84 -4.79 -3.55
CA TYR A 280 -6.48 -6.04 -3.16
C TYR A 280 -7.29 -5.87 -1.87
N GLY A 281 -8.62 -6.02 -1.90
CA GLY A 281 -9.48 -5.82 -0.73
C GLY A 281 -9.73 -4.36 -0.33
N LEU A 282 -9.11 -3.37 -0.98
CA LEU A 282 -9.32 -1.94 -0.76
C LEU A 282 -9.24 -1.16 -2.10
N ILE A 283 -10.34 -1.16 -2.86
CA ILE A 283 -10.39 -0.45 -4.13
C ILE A 283 -10.56 1.05 -3.87
N ILE A 284 -9.66 1.88 -4.40
CA ILE A 284 -9.71 3.33 -4.23
C ILE A 284 -10.31 3.93 -5.50
N TYR A 285 -11.34 4.76 -5.36
CA TYR A 285 -12.05 5.41 -6.45
C TYR A 285 -11.96 6.93 -6.33
N ARG A 286 -11.93 7.63 -7.46
CA ARG A 286 -12.33 9.03 -7.48
C ARG A 286 -13.82 9.13 -7.10
N GLU A 287 -14.20 10.13 -6.31
CA GLU A 287 -15.60 10.31 -5.87
C GLU A 287 -16.63 10.19 -7.00
N ALA A 288 -16.36 10.82 -8.16
CA ALA A 288 -17.25 10.80 -9.32
C ALA A 288 -17.46 9.41 -9.94
N GLU A 289 -16.56 8.45 -9.68
CA GLU A 289 -16.61 7.09 -10.22
C GLU A 289 -17.29 6.11 -9.26
N LEU A 290 -17.54 6.50 -8.01
CA LEU A 290 -18.15 5.61 -6.99
C LEU A 290 -19.47 6.14 -6.43
N LEU A 291 -19.57 7.46 -6.22
CA LEU A 291 -20.70 8.08 -5.54
C LEU A 291 -21.75 8.55 -6.55
N HIS A 292 -22.99 8.11 -6.34
CA HIS A 292 -24.11 8.42 -7.22
C HIS A 292 -25.21 9.19 -6.50
N ASP A 293 -25.77 10.20 -7.16
CA ASP A 293 -26.98 10.90 -6.73
C ASP A 293 -28.04 10.79 -7.83
N ASP A 294 -29.13 10.10 -7.55
CA ASP A 294 -30.23 9.84 -8.50
C ASP A 294 -30.89 11.13 -9.03
N MET A 295 -30.75 12.29 -8.35
CA MET A 295 -31.31 13.56 -8.83
C MET A 295 -30.39 14.35 -9.75
N HIS A 296 -29.07 14.17 -9.65
CA HIS A 296 -28.08 15.06 -10.29
C HIS A 296 -27.07 14.33 -11.19
N SER A 297 -26.98 13.00 -11.10
CA SER A 297 -25.95 12.24 -11.81
C SER A 297 -26.45 11.75 -13.16
N ALA A 298 -25.73 12.08 -14.23
CA ALA A 298 -26.10 11.69 -15.58
C ALA A 298 -26.09 10.16 -15.78
N THR A 299 -26.96 9.65 -16.65
CA THR A 299 -27.05 8.22 -16.99
C THR A 299 -25.72 7.62 -17.48
N ALA A 300 -24.87 8.44 -18.11
CA ALA A 300 -23.52 8.05 -18.52
C ALA A 300 -22.59 7.69 -17.35
N CYS A 301 -22.73 8.38 -16.20
CA CYS A 301 -21.99 8.05 -14.97
C CYS A 301 -22.43 6.69 -14.40
N LYS A 302 -23.72 6.34 -14.52
CA LYS A 302 -24.20 4.96 -14.22
C LYS A 302 -23.51 3.91 -15.11
N GLN A 303 -23.27 4.22 -16.38
CA GLN A 303 -22.62 3.28 -17.32
C GLN A 303 -21.11 3.10 -17.04
N GLN A 304 -20.39 4.14 -16.61
CA GLN A 304 -18.97 4.00 -16.19
C GLN A 304 -18.82 3.12 -14.94
N LEU A 305 -19.68 3.32 -13.93
CA LEU A 305 -19.78 2.43 -12.76
C LEU A 305 -20.04 0.97 -13.16
N LEU A 306 -20.87 0.76 -14.19
CA LEU A 306 -21.19 -0.57 -14.73
C LEU A 306 -20.04 -1.19 -15.54
N HIS A 307 -19.08 -0.41 -16.06
CA HIS A 307 -17.95 -0.96 -16.80
C HIS A 307 -16.99 -1.78 -15.93
N MET A 308 -17.06 -1.69 -14.59
CA MET A 308 -16.42 -2.59 -13.61
C MET A 308 -14.95 -2.95 -13.89
N LYS A 309 -14.24 -2.19 -14.72
CA LYS A 309 -12.92 -2.58 -15.25
C LYS A 309 -11.93 -2.89 -14.11
N TRP A 310 -12.03 -2.09 -13.06
CA TRP A 310 -11.22 -2.15 -11.85
C TRP A 310 -11.63 -3.27 -10.88
N LEU A 311 -12.91 -3.61 -10.84
CA LEU A 311 -13.41 -4.76 -10.07
C LEU A 311 -12.96 -6.08 -10.73
N ILE A 312 -12.94 -6.12 -12.07
CA ILE A 312 -12.47 -7.29 -12.85
C ILE A 312 -10.96 -7.50 -12.68
N SER A 313 -10.15 -6.43 -12.77
CA SER A 313 -8.71 -6.56 -12.63
C SER A 313 -8.30 -6.98 -11.22
N GLY A 314 -8.91 -6.39 -10.19
CA GLY A 314 -8.67 -6.79 -8.79
C GLY A 314 -9.12 -8.21 -8.44
N LEU A 315 -10.05 -8.79 -9.22
CA LEU A 315 -10.46 -10.19 -9.08
C LEU A 315 -9.51 -11.19 -9.79
N ALA A 316 -8.66 -10.71 -10.70
CA ALA A 316 -7.80 -11.54 -11.55
C ALA A 316 -6.32 -11.59 -11.11
N THR A 317 -5.92 -10.83 -10.09
CA THR A 317 -4.54 -10.69 -9.58
C THR A 317 -4.20 -11.58 -8.38
#